data_AF-A0A5C4Q896-F1
#
_entry.id   AF-A0A5C4Q896-F1
#
_cell.length_a   1.000
_cell.length_b   1.000
_cell.length_c   1.000
_cell.angle_alpha   90.00
_cell.angle_beta   90.00
_cell.angle_gamma   90.00
#
_symmetry.space_group_name_H-M   'P 1'
#
loop_
_entity.id
_entity.type
_entity.pdbx_description
1 polymer ?
#
loop_
_entity_poly.entity_id
_entity_poly.type
_entity_poly.pdbx_seq_one_letter_code
_entity_poly.pdbx_strand_id
1 'polypeptide(L)'
;MKEQSAEQRTCLQVALERLEERSIKESTYVSYLKTLRLLNLEDFPYGKLSPRILSQRLSTVLTDSTRRKHAINLRATLGVKIPVAKAKQKEYELPTVAELHQTFEDSVYRIHAFTMLYAGARISESLLKQPIKGNVITFDRQRVHLTYEITSPKTSGPVVVPEWFAREYQATDPKDFERGHPTVYKGIRRRTLKMLGVEMNPHMLRHAFCMALVDMGANPRILMAQMRHQSVEVSLQFYTQARNTDIQALMERFGK
;
A
#
# COMPACT_ATOMS: atom_id res chain seq x y z
N MET A 1 3.59 -38.64 -30.75
CA MET A 1 2.75 -37.55 -31.30
C MET A 1 2.24 -36.54 -30.24
N LYS A 2 2.94 -36.33 -29.10
CA LYS A 2 2.50 -35.36 -28.05
C LYS A 2 3.39 -34.12 -27.90
N GLU A 3 4.52 -34.03 -28.59
CA GLU A 3 5.52 -32.96 -28.36
C GLU A 3 5.37 -31.72 -29.24
N GLN A 4 4.65 -31.78 -30.37
CA GLN A 4 4.44 -30.63 -31.27
C GLN A 4 3.47 -29.56 -30.72
N SER A 5 2.79 -29.82 -29.60
CA SER A 5 1.79 -28.92 -29.02
C SER A 5 2.38 -27.79 -28.16
N ALA A 6 3.58 -27.97 -27.58
CA ALA A 6 4.12 -27.02 -26.61
C ALA A 6 4.76 -25.77 -27.24
N GLU A 7 5.30 -25.88 -28.47
CA GLU A 7 6.00 -24.77 -29.14
C GLU A 7 5.07 -23.69 -29.68
N GLN A 8 3.82 -24.02 -29.98
CA GLN A 8 2.85 -23.08 -30.56
C GLN A 8 2.03 -22.31 -29.51
N ARG A 9 2.14 -22.66 -28.23
CA ARG A 9 1.37 -21.99 -27.18
C ARG A 9 1.87 -20.58 -26.96
N THR A 10 0.95 -19.63 -26.84
CA THR A 10 1.29 -18.26 -26.48
C THR A 10 1.55 -18.15 -24.98
N CYS A 11 2.29 -17.12 -24.56
CA CYS A 11 2.50 -16.88 -23.13
C CYS A 11 1.18 -16.60 -22.40
N LEU A 12 0.19 -15.98 -23.07
CA LEU A 12 -1.13 -15.77 -22.51
C LEU A 12 -1.83 -17.10 -22.20
N GLN A 13 -1.83 -18.06 -23.13
CA GLN A 13 -2.44 -19.37 -22.93
C GLN A 13 -1.81 -20.13 -21.76
N VAL A 14 -0.48 -20.09 -21.64
CA VAL A 14 0.24 -20.71 -20.52
C VAL A 14 -0.05 -20.01 -19.21
N ALA A 15 -0.16 -18.68 -19.23
CA ALA A 15 -0.50 -17.91 -18.04
C ALA A 15 -1.93 -18.22 -17.57
N LEU A 16 -2.93 -18.22 -18.45
CA LEU A 16 -4.32 -18.49 -18.10
C LEU A 16 -4.49 -19.86 -17.44
N GLU A 17 -3.96 -20.92 -18.05
CA GLU A 17 -3.97 -22.28 -17.49
C GLU A 17 -3.45 -22.31 -16.05
N ARG A 18 -2.31 -21.66 -15.80
CA ARG A 18 -1.69 -21.64 -14.46
C ARG A 18 -2.37 -20.73 -13.45
N LEU A 19 -3.10 -19.72 -13.93
CA LEU A 19 -3.82 -18.80 -13.06
C LEU A 19 -5.18 -19.35 -12.66
N GLU A 20 -5.86 -20.07 -13.55
CA GLU A 20 -7.13 -20.75 -13.28
C GLU A 20 -6.98 -21.85 -12.21
N GLU A 21 -5.84 -22.53 -12.18
CA GLU A 21 -5.52 -23.53 -11.15
C GLU A 21 -5.26 -22.92 -9.75
N ARG A 22 -5.17 -21.59 -9.62
CA ARG A 22 -4.77 -20.94 -8.36
C ARG A 22 -5.89 -20.12 -7.74
N SER A 23 -6.10 -20.31 -6.44
CA SER A 23 -6.95 -19.43 -5.64
C SER A 23 -6.26 -18.08 -5.39
N ILE A 24 -6.41 -17.14 -6.33
CA ILE A 24 -5.87 -15.77 -6.23
C ILE A 24 -6.98 -14.73 -6.32
N LYS A 25 -6.73 -13.54 -5.75
CA LYS A 25 -7.65 -12.42 -5.84
C LYS A 25 -7.70 -11.85 -7.27
N GLU A 26 -8.86 -11.38 -7.68
CA GLU A 26 -9.09 -10.76 -9.00
C GLU A 26 -8.09 -9.63 -9.32
N SER A 27 -7.81 -8.75 -8.35
CA SER A 27 -6.81 -7.69 -8.52
C SER A 27 -5.39 -8.20 -8.84
N THR A 28 -5.04 -9.39 -8.32
CA THR A 28 -3.76 -10.05 -8.61
C THR A 28 -3.79 -10.65 -10.00
N TYR A 29 -4.89 -11.33 -10.36
CA TYR A 29 -5.13 -11.89 -11.69
C TYR A 29 -5.00 -10.82 -12.78
N VAL A 30 -5.73 -9.71 -12.64
CA VAL A 30 -5.65 -8.56 -13.57
C VAL A 30 -4.22 -7.99 -13.63
N SER A 31 -3.54 -7.86 -12.50
CA SER A 31 -2.16 -7.34 -12.50
C SER A 31 -1.16 -8.25 -13.22
N TYR A 32 -1.39 -9.56 -13.20
CA TYR A 32 -0.59 -10.55 -13.90
C TYR A 32 -0.77 -10.46 -15.40
N LEU A 33 -2.02 -10.46 -15.88
CA LEU A 33 -2.31 -10.30 -17.32
C LEU A 33 -1.83 -8.94 -17.85
N LYS A 34 -2.03 -7.87 -17.08
CA LYS A 34 -1.51 -6.54 -17.42
C LYS A 34 0.02 -6.52 -17.60
N THR A 35 0.76 -7.38 -16.89
CA THR A 35 2.21 -7.49 -17.07
C THR A 35 2.57 -8.07 -18.43
N LEU A 36 1.84 -9.09 -18.90
CA LEU A 36 2.06 -9.67 -20.22
C LEU A 36 1.80 -8.63 -21.33
N ARG A 37 0.72 -7.85 -21.21
CA ARG A 37 0.42 -6.72 -22.13
C ARG A 37 1.53 -5.71 -22.20
N LEU A 38 1.92 -5.15 -21.05
CA LEU A 38 2.89 -4.06 -20.99
C LEU A 38 4.28 -4.46 -21.49
N LEU A 39 4.61 -5.76 -21.43
CA LEU A 39 5.87 -6.30 -21.93
C LEU A 39 5.77 -6.87 -23.33
N ASN A 40 4.62 -6.75 -24.00
CA ASN A 40 4.34 -7.32 -25.32
C ASN A 40 4.64 -8.82 -25.38
N LEU A 41 4.14 -9.57 -24.40
CA LEU A 41 4.33 -11.00 -24.27
C LEU A 41 3.06 -11.81 -24.49
N GLU A 42 1.86 -11.22 -24.53
CA GLU A 42 0.59 -11.98 -24.62
C GLU A 42 0.59 -12.98 -25.78
N ASP A 43 0.88 -12.51 -27.00
CA ASP A 43 0.91 -13.33 -28.21
C ASP A 43 2.28 -13.96 -28.49
N PHE A 44 3.26 -13.75 -27.61
CA PHE A 44 4.61 -14.25 -27.82
C PHE A 44 4.66 -15.78 -27.64
N PRO A 45 5.29 -16.54 -28.56
CA PRO A 45 5.40 -17.99 -28.42
C PRO A 45 6.19 -18.39 -27.16
N TYR A 46 5.57 -19.14 -26.26
CA TYR A 46 6.16 -19.52 -24.98
C TYR A 46 7.42 -20.37 -25.16
N GLY A 47 7.45 -21.27 -26.16
CA GLY A 47 8.63 -22.09 -26.47
C GLY A 47 9.87 -21.27 -26.89
N LYS A 48 9.67 -20.06 -27.41
CA LYS A 48 10.78 -19.16 -27.81
C LYS A 48 11.25 -18.24 -26.68
N LEU A 49 10.67 -18.38 -25.49
CA LEU A 49 10.95 -17.50 -24.37
C LEU A 49 12.33 -17.82 -23.78
N SER A 50 13.23 -16.84 -23.78
CA SER A 50 14.55 -16.97 -23.18
C SER A 50 14.78 -15.92 -22.08
N PRO A 51 15.67 -16.18 -21.11
CA PRO A 51 16.06 -15.19 -20.11
C PRO A 51 16.53 -13.87 -20.74
N ARG A 52 17.20 -13.92 -21.90
CA ARG A 52 17.65 -12.75 -22.65
C ARG A 52 16.47 -11.89 -23.13
N ILE A 53 15.46 -12.51 -23.74
CA ILE A 53 14.26 -11.79 -24.21
C ILE A 53 13.54 -11.13 -23.03
N LEU A 54 13.37 -11.87 -21.93
CA LEU A 54 12.72 -11.36 -20.73
C LEU A 54 13.49 -10.20 -20.12
N SER A 55 14.82 -10.28 -20.06
CA SER A 55 15.68 -9.18 -19.60
C SER A 55 15.52 -7.94 -20.48
N GLN A 56 15.51 -8.11 -21.81
CA GLN A 56 15.33 -7.02 -22.76
C GLN A 56 13.94 -6.37 -22.66
N ARG A 57 12.88 -7.16 -22.42
CA ARG A 57 11.54 -6.62 -22.17
C ARG A 57 11.48 -5.89 -20.83
N LEU A 58 12.08 -6.44 -19.78
CA LEU A 58 12.09 -5.80 -18.46
C LEU A 58 12.90 -4.50 -18.43
N SER A 59 13.96 -4.38 -19.25
CA SER A 59 14.75 -3.15 -19.32
C SER A 59 13.99 -1.96 -19.91
N THR A 60 12.89 -2.17 -20.63
CA THR A 60 12.03 -1.05 -21.10
C THR A 60 11.28 -0.39 -19.94
N VAL A 61 11.16 -1.07 -18.80
CA VAL A 61 10.50 -0.55 -17.60
C VAL A 61 11.50 0.32 -16.84
N LEU A 62 11.25 1.63 -16.81
CA LEU A 62 12.17 2.63 -16.25
C LEU A 62 12.38 2.50 -14.74
N THR A 63 11.32 2.22 -13.98
CA THR A 63 11.39 2.21 -12.51
C THR A 63 11.74 0.82 -11.98
N ASP A 64 12.79 0.74 -11.15
CA ASP A 64 13.26 -0.51 -10.53
C ASP A 64 12.15 -1.27 -9.79
N SER A 65 11.29 -0.56 -9.06
CA SER A 65 10.17 -1.15 -8.32
C SER A 65 9.14 -1.81 -9.24
N THR A 66 8.85 -1.17 -10.37
CA THR A 66 7.87 -1.67 -11.34
C THR A 66 8.48 -2.81 -12.15
N ARG A 67 9.76 -2.70 -12.52
CA ARG A 67 10.52 -3.78 -13.15
C ARG A 67 10.55 -5.02 -12.26
N ARG A 68 10.84 -4.85 -10.97
CA ARG A 68 10.79 -5.92 -9.95
C ARG A 68 9.39 -6.55 -9.86
N LYS A 69 8.34 -5.74 -9.80
CA LYS A 69 6.94 -6.22 -9.80
C LYS A 69 6.67 -7.08 -11.04
N HIS A 70 7.04 -6.62 -12.22
CA HIS A 70 6.85 -7.39 -13.45
C HIS A 70 7.66 -8.68 -13.47
N ALA A 71 8.90 -8.68 -12.98
CA ALA A 71 9.70 -9.90 -12.85
C ALA A 71 9.03 -10.93 -11.93
N ILE A 72 8.49 -10.51 -10.77
CA ILE A 72 7.73 -11.39 -9.86
C ILE A 72 6.49 -11.96 -10.56
N ASN A 73 5.73 -11.09 -11.25
CA ASN A 73 4.53 -11.50 -11.97
C ASN A 73 4.85 -12.53 -13.05
N LEU A 74 5.91 -12.31 -13.84
CA LEU A 74 6.36 -13.27 -14.86
C LEU A 74 6.77 -14.62 -14.26
N ARG A 75 7.47 -14.62 -13.12
CA ARG A 75 7.78 -15.87 -12.40
C ARG A 75 6.50 -16.60 -11.99
N ALA A 76 5.50 -15.86 -11.51
CA ALA A 76 4.25 -16.44 -11.05
C ALA A 76 3.41 -16.99 -12.21
N THR A 77 3.30 -16.27 -13.33
CA THR A 77 2.46 -16.65 -14.48
C THR A 77 3.15 -17.65 -15.40
N LEU A 78 4.40 -17.39 -15.76
CA LEU A 78 5.16 -18.17 -16.75
C LEU A 78 6.13 -19.16 -16.12
N GLY A 79 6.33 -19.16 -14.80
CA GLY A 79 7.18 -20.16 -14.12
C GLY A 79 8.65 -20.07 -14.49
N VAL A 80 9.04 -18.94 -15.07
CA VAL A 80 10.39 -18.65 -15.56
C VAL A 80 11.32 -18.31 -14.40
N LYS A 81 12.62 -18.56 -14.57
CA LYS A 81 13.65 -18.17 -13.61
C LYS A 81 14.28 -16.85 -14.04
N ILE A 82 13.79 -15.74 -13.49
CA ILE A 82 14.33 -14.38 -13.74
C ILE A 82 14.88 -13.81 -12.42
N PRO A 83 16.06 -13.16 -12.43
CA PRO A 83 16.55 -12.46 -11.25
C PRO A 83 15.59 -11.34 -10.82
N VAL A 84 15.32 -11.26 -9.52
CA VAL A 84 14.45 -10.24 -8.92
C VAL A 84 15.31 -9.37 -8.03
N ALA A 85 15.43 -8.08 -8.37
CA ALA A 85 16.18 -7.12 -7.56
C ALA A 85 15.59 -7.03 -6.13
N LYS A 86 16.45 -6.74 -5.15
CA LYS A 86 16.02 -6.45 -3.78
C LYS A 86 15.12 -5.21 -3.78
N ALA A 87 14.11 -5.20 -2.91
CA ALA A 87 13.27 -4.03 -2.75
C ALA A 87 14.12 -2.90 -2.16
N LYS A 88 14.16 -1.75 -2.83
CA LYS A 88 14.70 -0.52 -2.27
C LYS A 88 13.61 0.13 -1.43
N GLN A 89 13.92 0.43 -0.18
CA GLN A 89 13.02 1.18 0.69
C GLN A 89 12.97 2.65 0.22
N LYS A 90 11.79 3.27 0.31
CA LYS A 90 11.64 4.69 -0.01
C LYS A 90 11.84 5.49 1.27
N GLU A 91 12.67 6.51 1.18
CA GLU A 91 12.73 7.58 2.17
C GLU A 91 11.69 8.63 1.79
N TYR A 92 10.98 9.13 2.79
CA TYR A 92 9.98 10.17 2.62
C TYR A 92 10.33 11.34 3.53
N GLU A 93 10.42 12.54 2.96
CA GLU A 93 10.29 13.78 3.72
C GLU A 93 8.80 14.09 3.79
N LEU A 94 8.18 13.80 4.93
CA LEU A 94 6.76 13.99 5.16
C LEU A 94 6.54 15.25 6.00
N PRO A 95 5.48 16.05 5.72
CA PRO A 95 5.03 17.08 6.63
C PRO A 95 4.66 16.49 7.99
N THR A 96 4.75 17.32 9.02
CA THR A 96 4.39 16.95 10.39
C THR A 96 2.90 16.63 10.52
N VAL A 97 2.54 15.86 11.56
CA VAL A 97 1.13 15.55 11.85
C VAL A 97 0.30 16.81 12.06
N ALA A 98 0.88 17.86 12.65
CA ALA A 98 0.19 19.14 12.86
C ALA A 98 -0.12 19.86 11.54
N GLU A 99 0.85 19.95 10.62
CA GLU A 99 0.64 20.54 9.28
C GLU A 99 -0.41 19.75 8.47
N LEU A 100 -0.38 18.42 8.57
CA LEU A 100 -1.37 17.55 7.95
C LEU A 100 -2.75 17.72 8.58
N HIS A 101 -2.85 17.89 9.90
CA HIS A 101 -4.11 18.19 10.59
C HIS A 101 -4.73 19.46 9.99
N GLN A 102 -3.99 20.56 10.03
CA GLN A 102 -4.44 21.87 9.58
C GLN A 102 -4.83 21.85 8.09
N THR A 103 -4.05 21.13 7.27
CA THR A 103 -4.35 20.97 5.84
C THR A 103 -5.75 20.44 5.60
N PHE A 104 -6.20 19.46 6.39
CA PHE A 104 -7.48 18.80 6.19
C PHE A 104 -8.62 19.31 7.07
N GLU A 105 -8.35 20.30 7.92
CA GLU A 105 -9.29 20.79 8.92
C GLU A 105 -10.64 21.20 8.30
N ASP A 106 -10.60 22.04 7.25
CA ASP A 106 -11.79 22.49 6.50
C ASP A 106 -12.01 21.68 5.21
N SER A 107 -11.75 20.37 5.25
CA SER A 107 -11.84 19.53 4.05
C SER A 107 -13.08 18.65 4.06
N VAL A 108 -13.69 18.51 2.88
CA VAL A 108 -14.63 17.40 2.63
C VAL A 108 -13.97 16.02 2.80
N TYR A 109 -12.63 15.96 2.79
CA TYR A 109 -11.86 14.73 3.02
C TYR A 109 -11.38 14.60 4.47
N ARG A 110 -11.78 15.49 5.38
CA ARG A 110 -11.28 15.57 6.77
C ARG A 110 -11.35 14.21 7.45
N ILE A 111 -12.54 13.62 7.53
CA ILE A 111 -12.73 12.36 8.26
C ILE A 111 -11.90 11.21 7.67
N HIS A 112 -11.77 11.14 6.35
CA HIS A 112 -10.93 10.16 5.67
C HIS A 112 -9.45 10.36 5.99
N ALA A 113 -8.96 11.60 5.85
CA ALA A 113 -7.59 11.97 6.13
C ALA A 113 -7.24 11.72 7.60
N PHE A 114 -8.12 12.09 8.52
CA PHE A 114 -7.93 11.94 9.96
C PHE A 114 -7.97 10.47 10.37
N THR A 115 -8.83 9.67 9.77
CA THR A 115 -8.84 8.20 10.00
C THR A 115 -7.51 7.56 9.56
N MET A 116 -6.84 8.10 8.52
CA MET A 116 -5.50 7.65 8.12
C MET A 116 -4.40 8.21 9.02
N LEU A 117 -4.50 9.47 9.44
CA LEU A 117 -3.49 10.22 10.19
C LEU A 117 -3.49 9.89 11.69
N TYR A 118 -4.62 9.50 12.27
CA TYR A 118 -4.77 9.25 13.71
C TYR A 118 -5.14 7.81 14.06
N ALA A 119 -5.58 7.01 13.09
CA ALA A 119 -5.91 5.59 13.29
C ALA A 119 -5.14 4.65 12.35
N GLY A 120 -4.19 5.17 11.56
CA GLY A 120 -3.38 4.38 10.64
C GLY A 120 -4.19 3.58 9.62
N ALA A 121 -5.40 4.01 9.28
CA ALA A 121 -6.25 3.29 8.34
C ALA A 121 -5.63 3.18 6.95
N ARG A 122 -5.94 2.09 6.23
CA ARG A 122 -5.72 2.06 4.78
C ARG A 122 -6.78 2.93 4.11
N ILE A 123 -6.50 3.39 2.88
CA ILE A 123 -7.49 4.15 2.12
C ILE A 123 -8.83 3.42 2.04
N SER A 124 -8.83 2.14 1.68
CA SER A 124 -10.04 1.31 1.54
C SER A 124 -10.82 1.14 2.85
N GLU A 125 -10.13 1.16 3.99
CA GLU A 125 -10.72 1.09 5.32
C GLU A 125 -11.31 2.44 5.73
N SER A 126 -10.67 3.54 5.34
CA SER A 126 -11.11 4.91 5.64
C SER A 126 -12.36 5.34 4.87
N LEU A 127 -12.80 4.61 3.85
CA LEU A 127 -14.00 4.92 3.05
C LEU A 127 -15.31 4.46 3.71
N LEU A 128 -15.24 3.90 4.92
CA LEU A 128 -16.38 3.35 5.64
C LEU A 128 -16.28 3.74 7.11
N LYS A 129 -17.42 4.03 7.74
CA LYS A 129 -17.47 4.15 9.20
C LYS A 129 -17.31 2.75 9.82
N GLN A 130 -16.17 2.54 10.45
CA GLN A 130 -15.84 1.36 11.26
C GLN A 130 -16.53 1.41 12.63
N PRO A 131 -16.78 0.27 13.29
CA PRO A 131 -17.24 0.22 14.67
C PRO A 131 -16.24 0.91 15.62
N ILE A 132 -16.78 1.62 16.60
CA ILE A 132 -16.00 2.29 17.64
C ILE A 132 -16.62 2.02 19.02
N LYS A 133 -15.79 1.74 20.02
CA LYS A 133 -16.17 1.60 21.44
C LYS A 133 -15.18 2.38 22.29
N GLY A 134 -15.65 3.43 22.98
CA GLY A 134 -14.76 4.39 23.63
C GLY A 134 -13.80 5.00 22.60
N ASN A 135 -12.50 4.94 22.87
CA ASN A 135 -11.45 5.39 21.97
C ASN A 135 -10.84 4.27 21.10
N VAL A 136 -11.54 3.15 20.92
CA VAL A 136 -11.05 2.02 20.13
C VAL A 136 -11.88 1.84 18.87
N ILE A 137 -11.24 1.99 17.71
CA ILE A 137 -11.83 1.71 16.39
C ILE A 137 -11.45 0.29 15.98
N THR A 138 -12.44 -0.53 15.62
CA THR A 138 -12.21 -1.89 15.13
C THR A 138 -12.28 -1.90 13.60
N PHE A 139 -11.14 -2.08 12.94
CA PHE A 139 -11.12 -2.21 11.47
C PHE A 139 -11.48 -3.63 11.06
N ASP A 140 -12.67 -3.84 10.52
CA ASP A 140 -13.20 -5.15 10.14
C ASP A 140 -13.68 -5.23 8.68
N ARG A 141 -13.79 -4.08 8.02
CA ARG A 141 -14.32 -3.96 6.66
C ARG A 141 -13.52 -2.96 5.84
N GLN A 142 -13.53 -3.15 4.52
CA GLN A 142 -12.95 -2.21 3.57
C GLN A 142 -13.83 -2.10 2.32
N ARG A 143 -13.77 -0.94 1.66
CA ARG A 143 -14.41 -0.73 0.37
C ARG A 143 -13.40 -0.94 -0.76
N VAL A 144 -13.72 -1.85 -1.68
CA VAL A 144 -12.85 -2.18 -2.82
C VAL A 144 -12.77 -0.99 -3.77
N HIS A 145 -11.56 -0.69 -4.20
CA HIS A 145 -11.33 0.37 -5.19
C HIS A 145 -11.95 -0.05 -6.53
N LEU A 146 -12.73 0.85 -7.14
CA LEU A 146 -13.47 0.68 -8.41
C LEU A 146 -14.84 0.00 -8.31
N THR A 147 -14.98 -1.14 -7.62
CA THR A 147 -16.28 -1.82 -7.51
C THR A 147 -17.16 -1.27 -6.38
N TYR A 148 -16.56 -0.59 -5.40
CA TYR A 148 -17.21 -0.07 -4.20
C TYR A 148 -17.90 -1.13 -3.31
N GLU A 149 -17.65 -2.40 -3.58
CA GLU A 149 -18.11 -3.51 -2.75
C GLU A 149 -17.42 -3.49 -1.39
N ILE A 150 -18.16 -3.91 -0.37
CA ILE A 150 -17.64 -4.06 0.98
C ILE A 150 -17.10 -5.47 1.13
N THR A 151 -15.83 -5.59 1.50
CA THR A 151 -15.15 -6.87 1.69
C THR A 151 -14.34 -6.85 2.99
N SER A 152 -13.84 -8.02 3.41
CA SER A 152 -12.94 -8.10 4.56
C SER A 152 -11.57 -7.50 4.22
N PRO A 153 -10.94 -6.75 5.15
CA PRO A 153 -9.63 -6.15 4.97
C PRO A 153 -8.53 -7.20 4.92
N LYS A 154 -7.34 -6.81 4.44
CA LYS A 154 -6.15 -7.69 4.46
C LYS A 154 -5.77 -8.06 5.90
N THR A 155 -5.91 -7.11 6.83
CA THR A 155 -5.73 -7.32 8.26
C THR A 155 -6.84 -6.58 9.00
N SER A 156 -7.43 -7.24 9.99
CA SER A 156 -8.44 -6.67 10.88
C SER A 156 -7.87 -6.50 12.28
N GLY A 157 -8.51 -5.64 13.07
CA GLY A 157 -8.17 -5.50 14.49
C GLY A 157 -8.49 -4.14 15.09
N PRO A 158 -8.41 -4.04 16.43
CA PRO A 158 -8.63 -2.81 17.17
C PRO A 158 -7.46 -1.84 17.02
N VAL A 159 -7.77 -0.55 17.12
CA VAL A 159 -6.83 0.57 17.08
C VAL A 159 -7.26 1.60 18.12
N VAL A 160 -6.34 1.98 18.99
CA VAL A 160 -6.59 3.00 20.01
C VAL A 160 -6.33 4.38 19.41
N VAL A 161 -7.29 5.29 19.46
CA VAL A 161 -7.15 6.65 18.91
C VAL A 161 -7.17 7.72 20.01
N PRO A 162 -6.69 8.94 19.73
CA PRO A 162 -6.83 10.05 20.67
C PRO A 162 -8.29 10.34 21.03
N GLU A 163 -8.56 10.71 22.28
CA GLU A 163 -9.92 10.90 22.81
C GLU A 163 -10.71 11.99 22.05
N TRP A 164 -10.04 13.05 21.62
CA TRP A 164 -10.67 14.09 20.81
C TRP A 164 -11.17 13.53 19.47
N PHE A 165 -10.36 12.68 18.83
CA PHE A 165 -10.72 12.08 17.55
C PHE A 165 -11.79 11.00 17.71
N ALA A 166 -11.74 10.24 18.80
CA ALA A 166 -12.79 9.28 19.14
C ALA A 166 -14.17 9.95 19.21
N ARG A 167 -14.25 11.09 19.91
CA ARG A 167 -15.49 11.89 20.04
C ARG A 167 -15.97 12.41 18.68
N GLU A 168 -15.07 13.00 17.90
CA GLU A 168 -15.40 13.47 16.53
C GLU A 168 -15.89 12.33 15.64
N TYR A 169 -15.18 11.20 15.64
CA TYR A 169 -15.50 10.02 14.84
C TYR A 169 -16.83 9.38 15.24
N GLN A 170 -17.15 9.33 16.53
CA GLN A 170 -18.45 8.87 17.03
C GLN A 170 -19.58 9.75 16.51
N ALA A 171 -19.42 11.08 16.61
CA ALA A 171 -20.41 12.08 16.22
C ALA A 171 -20.63 12.19 14.70
N THR A 172 -19.63 11.80 13.89
CA THR A 172 -19.71 11.87 12.41
C THR A 172 -20.79 10.92 11.87
N ASP A 173 -21.65 11.37 10.95
CA ASP A 173 -22.65 10.50 10.31
C ASP A 173 -21.96 9.49 9.36
N PRO A 174 -22.36 8.20 9.33
CA PRO A 174 -21.91 7.26 8.31
C PRO A 174 -21.93 7.81 6.86
N LYS A 175 -22.90 8.67 6.51
CA LYS A 175 -23.01 9.32 5.19
C LYS A 175 -21.85 10.25 4.88
N ASP A 176 -21.18 10.82 5.88
CA ASP A 176 -19.99 11.65 5.65
C ASP A 176 -18.82 10.82 5.12
N PHE A 177 -18.76 9.53 5.46
CA PHE A 177 -17.79 8.59 4.85
C PHE A 177 -18.16 8.23 3.41
N GLU A 178 -19.42 8.40 3.01
CA GLU A 178 -19.83 8.23 1.63
C GLU A 178 -19.53 9.48 0.80
N ARG A 179 -19.50 10.65 1.45
CA ARG A 179 -19.23 11.95 0.82
C ARG A 179 -17.79 12.02 0.33
N GLY A 180 -17.63 12.16 -0.98
CA GLY A 180 -16.30 12.34 -1.58
C GLY A 180 -15.46 11.07 -1.69
N HIS A 181 -15.94 9.91 -1.18
CA HIS A 181 -15.22 8.63 -1.22
C HIS A 181 -14.66 8.24 -2.61
N PRO A 182 -15.34 8.51 -3.75
CA PRO A 182 -14.79 8.19 -5.09
C PRO A 182 -13.53 9.00 -5.42
N THR A 183 -13.37 10.15 -4.78
CA THR A 183 -12.35 11.16 -5.11
C THR A 183 -11.28 11.31 -4.04
N VAL A 184 -11.40 10.64 -2.87
CA VAL A 184 -10.47 10.78 -1.72
C VAL A 184 -9.01 10.72 -2.15
N TYR A 185 -8.64 9.78 -3.01
CA TYR A 185 -7.26 9.67 -3.51
C TYR A 185 -6.78 10.95 -4.21
N LYS A 186 -7.55 11.44 -5.18
CA LYS A 186 -7.21 12.65 -5.95
C LYS A 186 -7.35 13.90 -5.09
N GLY A 187 -8.32 13.91 -4.17
CA GLY A 187 -8.61 14.98 -3.25
C GLY A 187 -7.47 15.27 -2.29
N ILE A 188 -6.99 14.24 -1.60
CA ILE A 188 -5.81 14.31 -0.70
C ILE A 188 -4.59 14.81 -1.47
N ARG A 189 -4.33 14.24 -2.66
CA ARG A 189 -3.20 14.63 -3.52
C ARG A 189 -3.23 16.10 -3.91
N ARG A 190 -4.37 16.58 -4.39
CA ARG A 190 -4.53 17.98 -4.81
C ARG A 190 -4.46 18.95 -3.63
N ARG A 191 -5.03 18.57 -2.49
CA ARG A 191 -5.08 19.44 -1.31
C ARG A 191 -3.71 19.60 -0.65
N THR A 192 -2.96 18.51 -0.51
CA THR A 192 -1.58 18.56 0.01
C THR A 192 -0.67 19.37 -0.92
N LEU A 193 -0.78 19.18 -2.23
CA LEU A 193 -0.04 19.99 -3.21
C LEU A 193 -0.38 21.48 -3.09
N LYS A 194 -1.67 21.82 -2.96
CA LYS A 194 -2.13 23.21 -2.87
C LYS A 194 -1.72 23.90 -1.56
N MET A 195 -1.83 23.21 -0.43
CA MET A 195 -1.64 23.81 0.89
C MET A 195 -0.20 23.74 1.39
N LEU A 196 0.54 22.68 1.02
CA LEU A 196 1.88 22.40 1.53
C LEU A 196 2.95 22.41 0.42
N GLY A 197 2.57 22.51 -0.86
CA GLY A 197 3.51 22.39 -1.98
C GLY A 197 4.02 20.97 -2.22
N VAL A 198 3.56 19.99 -1.42
CA VAL A 198 4.01 18.59 -1.49
C VAL A 198 2.89 17.70 -1.97
N GLU A 199 3.17 16.90 -3.00
CA GLU A 199 2.21 15.92 -3.50
C GLU A 199 2.21 14.66 -2.61
N MET A 200 1.13 14.46 -1.85
CA MET A 200 0.98 13.27 -1.02
C MET A 200 -0.17 12.37 -1.49
N ASN A 201 0.01 11.07 -1.34
CA ASN A 201 -1.08 10.11 -1.53
C ASN A 201 -1.65 9.62 -0.18
N PRO A 202 -2.83 9.00 -0.16
CA PRO A 202 -3.45 8.51 1.08
C PRO A 202 -2.56 7.55 1.89
N HIS A 203 -1.72 6.75 1.23
CA HIS A 203 -0.80 5.86 1.92
C HIS A 203 0.30 6.64 2.67
N MET A 204 0.72 7.79 2.16
CA MET A 204 1.68 8.67 2.82
C MET A 204 1.12 9.27 4.12
N LEU A 205 -0.19 9.49 4.24
CA LEU A 205 -0.81 9.91 5.52
C LEU A 205 -0.71 8.80 6.58
N ARG A 206 -1.00 7.56 6.19
CA ARG A 206 -0.79 6.39 7.06
C ARG A 206 0.69 6.22 7.43
N HIS A 207 1.61 6.53 6.52
CA HIS A 207 3.03 6.54 6.82
C HIS A 207 3.40 7.65 7.82
N ALA A 208 2.85 8.86 7.68
CA ALA A 208 3.08 9.95 8.62
C ALA A 208 2.63 9.57 10.04
N PHE A 209 1.48 8.91 10.18
CA PHE A 209 1.05 8.33 11.47
C PHE A 209 2.06 7.34 12.04
N CYS A 210 2.56 6.42 11.20
CA CYS A 210 3.54 5.43 11.60
C CYS A 210 4.86 6.07 12.07
N MET A 211 5.37 7.06 11.32
CA MET A 211 6.59 7.80 11.66
C MET A 211 6.42 8.57 12.96
N ALA A 212 5.28 9.26 13.14
CA ALA A 212 5.01 9.98 14.38
C ALA A 212 5.00 9.08 15.62
N LEU A 213 4.48 7.84 15.51
CA LEU A 213 4.55 6.87 16.61
C LEU A 213 5.99 6.42 16.91
N VAL A 214 6.81 6.23 15.86
CA VAL A 214 8.24 5.90 16.01
C VAL A 214 8.99 7.04 16.70
N ASP A 215 8.74 8.28 16.27
CA ASP A 215 9.35 9.49 16.83
C ASP A 215 8.96 9.69 18.31
N MET A 216 7.74 9.30 18.68
CA MET A 216 7.27 9.27 20.08
C MET A 216 7.86 8.10 20.90
N GLY A 217 8.71 7.27 20.31
CA GLY A 217 9.36 6.15 21.00
C GLY A 217 8.46 4.92 21.20
N ALA A 218 7.43 4.72 20.37
CA ALA A 218 6.63 3.51 20.44
C ALA A 218 7.52 2.25 20.30
N ASN A 219 7.17 1.17 20.98
CA ASN A 219 7.83 -0.12 20.79
C ASN A 219 7.37 -0.75 19.45
N PRO A 220 8.24 -1.48 18.71
CA PRO A 220 7.86 -2.14 17.45
C PRO A 220 6.61 -3.04 17.54
N ARG A 221 6.35 -3.67 18.70
CA ARG A 221 5.14 -4.47 18.93
C ARG A 221 3.88 -3.61 19.04
N ILE A 222 3.98 -2.46 19.71
CA ILE A 222 2.89 -1.47 19.78
C ILE A 222 2.61 -0.94 18.38
N LEU A 223 3.66 -0.57 17.64
CA LEU A 223 3.53 -0.11 16.25
C LEU A 223 2.88 -1.18 15.36
N MET A 224 3.30 -2.44 15.49
CA MET A 224 2.72 -3.57 14.76
C MET A 224 1.22 -3.73 15.05
N ALA A 225 0.84 -3.71 16.33
CA ALA A 225 -0.57 -3.82 16.74
C ALA A 225 -1.40 -2.65 16.19
N GLN A 226 -0.91 -1.42 16.39
CA GLN A 226 -1.60 -0.20 15.97
C GLN A 226 -1.75 -0.09 14.45
N MET A 227 -0.72 -0.48 13.69
CA MET A 227 -0.73 -0.50 12.23
C MET A 227 -1.40 -1.76 11.64
N ARG A 228 -1.71 -2.76 12.48
CA ARG A 228 -2.22 -4.07 12.08
C ARG A 228 -1.31 -4.72 11.04
N HIS A 229 0.00 -4.68 11.27
CA HIS A 229 0.99 -5.37 10.43
C HIS A 229 0.98 -6.87 10.72
N GLN A 230 1.25 -7.68 9.68
CA GLN A 230 1.23 -9.14 9.81
C GLN A 230 2.45 -9.68 10.57
N SER A 231 3.52 -8.89 10.67
CA SER A 231 4.75 -9.29 11.33
C SER A 231 5.53 -8.07 11.84
N VAL A 232 6.40 -8.28 12.83
CA VAL A 232 7.20 -7.22 13.46
C VAL A 232 8.25 -6.67 12.50
N GLU A 233 8.75 -7.48 11.58
CA GLU A 233 9.75 -7.10 10.59
C GLU A 233 9.26 -5.97 9.69
N VAL A 234 7.96 -5.95 9.35
CA VAL A 234 7.35 -4.85 8.60
C VAL A 234 7.37 -3.55 9.41
N SER A 235 7.15 -3.62 10.72
CA SER A 235 7.23 -2.46 11.61
C SER A 235 8.67 -2.00 11.85
N LEU A 236 9.63 -2.92 11.91
CA LEU A 236 11.05 -2.59 12.12
C LEU A 236 11.64 -1.78 10.97
N GLN A 237 11.13 -1.93 9.76
CA GLN A 237 11.56 -1.12 8.60
C GLN A 237 11.42 0.39 8.85
N PHE A 238 10.52 0.83 9.74
CA PHE A 238 10.37 2.24 10.07
C PHE A 238 11.48 2.76 11.00
N TYR A 239 12.07 1.90 11.83
CA TYR A 239 13.17 2.26 12.73
C TYR A 239 14.53 2.21 12.03
N THR A 240 14.66 1.42 10.97
CA THR A 240 15.93 1.29 10.24
C THR A 240 16.29 2.52 9.41
N GLN A 241 15.44 3.54 9.38
CA GLN A 241 15.70 4.84 8.75
C GLN A 241 16.45 5.80 9.68
N ALA A 242 17.29 5.28 10.58
CA ALA A 242 18.06 6.11 11.51
C ALA A 242 18.94 7.10 10.74
N ARG A 243 18.64 8.39 10.89
CA ARG A 243 19.48 9.47 10.36
C ARG A 243 20.63 9.70 11.33
N ASN A 244 21.75 10.22 10.84
CA ASN A 244 22.87 10.59 11.70
C ASN A 244 22.46 11.59 12.81
N THR A 245 21.47 12.43 12.55
CA THR A 245 20.85 13.33 13.54
C THR A 245 20.19 12.59 14.69
N ASP A 246 19.53 11.47 14.40
CA ASP A 246 18.82 10.67 15.40
C ASP A 246 19.84 9.95 16.30
N ILE A 247 20.94 9.50 15.70
CA ILE A 247 22.08 8.90 16.42
C ILE A 247 22.73 9.94 17.33
N GLN A 248 22.98 11.16 16.84
CA GLN A 248 23.54 12.25 17.66
C GLN A 248 22.64 12.58 18.86
N ALA A 249 21.34 12.82 18.61
CA ALA A 249 20.38 13.11 19.68
C ALA A 249 20.21 11.95 20.67
N LEU A 250 20.36 10.69 20.22
CA LEU A 250 20.39 9.53 21.10
C LEU A 250 21.66 9.51 21.96
N MET A 251 22.83 9.70 21.36
CA MET A 251 24.11 9.69 22.07
C MET A 251 24.23 10.85 23.06
N GLU A 252 23.69 12.03 22.74
CA GLU A 252 23.59 13.16 23.66
C GLU A 252 22.71 12.86 24.87
N ARG A 253 21.61 12.12 24.68
CA ARG A 253 20.77 11.65 25.79
C ARG A 253 21.44 10.56 26.61
N PHE A 254 22.23 9.69 25.97
CA PHE A 254 22.95 8.61 26.63
C PHE A 254 24.16 9.11 27.44
N GLY A 255 24.80 10.20 27.00
CA GLY A 255 25.93 10.82 27.70
C GLY A 255 25.54 11.72 28.88
N LYS A 256 24.26 11.81 29.22
CA LYS A 256 23.74 12.48 30.42
C LYS A 256 23.35 11.44 31.47
#